data_AF-A0AAD2DZ14-F1
#
_entry.id   AF-A0AAD2DZ14-F1
#
_cell.length_a   1.000
_cell.length_b   1.000
_cell.length_c   1.000
_cell.angle_alpha   90.00
_cell.angle_beta   90.00
_cell.angle_gamma   90.00
#
_symmetry.space_group_name_H-M   'P 1'
#
loop_
_entity.id
_entity.type
_entity.pdbx_description
1 polymer ?
#
loop_
_entity_poly.entity_id
_entity_poly.type
_entity_poly.pdbx_seq_one_letter_code
_entity_poly.pdbx_strand_id
1 'polypeptide(L)'
;MQLMEAHRNASVRELNMQLTNILSQLESEKKCGEELSKIRKASQGTCWWETPFNKLRLEELEQLKEAMEELKKNLINQAERLIVEASNSLQPVLGASSSRGNVGLDVDVKIPGPGLSMTPHGYSFGYGRPLIF
;
A
#
# COMPACT_ATOMS: atom_id res chain seq x y z
N MET A 1 -17.12 12.84 -40.24
CA MET A 1 -17.79 13.39 -39.02
C MET A 1 -17.91 12.34 -37.91
N GLN A 2 -18.37 11.12 -38.21
CA GLN A 2 -18.62 10.05 -37.22
C GLN A 2 -17.42 9.63 -36.34
N LEU A 3 -16.19 9.63 -36.87
CA LEU A 3 -15.01 9.23 -36.09
C LEU A 3 -14.70 10.19 -34.94
N MET A 4 -14.82 11.49 -35.19
CA MET A 4 -14.57 12.54 -34.19
C MET A 4 -15.62 12.48 -33.07
N GLU A 5 -16.85 12.15 -33.43
CA GLU A 5 -17.99 11.99 -32.53
C GLU A 5 -17.88 10.70 -31.69
N ALA A 6 -17.44 9.59 -32.32
CA ALA A 6 -17.13 8.34 -31.63
C ALA A 6 -15.98 8.50 -30.63
N HIS A 7 -14.92 9.22 -31.01
CA HIS A 7 -13.81 9.53 -30.11
C HIS A 7 -14.29 10.36 -28.91
N ARG A 8 -15.07 11.42 -29.16
CA ARG A 8 -15.64 12.25 -28.08
C ARG A 8 -16.51 11.41 -27.14
N ASN A 9 -17.36 10.54 -27.67
CA ASN A 9 -18.24 9.67 -26.88
C ASN A 9 -17.42 8.66 -26.05
N ALA A 10 -16.36 8.08 -26.62
CA ALA A 10 -15.45 7.20 -25.91
C ALA A 10 -14.76 7.92 -24.73
N SER A 11 -14.26 9.14 -24.94
CA SER A 11 -13.68 9.95 -23.86
C SER A 11 -14.70 10.25 -22.76
N VAL A 12 -15.95 10.57 -23.11
CA VAL A 12 -17.01 10.80 -22.12
C VAL A 12 -17.33 9.55 -21.31
N ARG A 13 -17.41 8.37 -21.97
CA ARG A 13 -17.66 7.10 -21.28
C ARG A 13 -16.53 6.75 -20.31
N GLU A 14 -15.28 6.95 -20.74
CA GLU A 14 -14.11 6.74 -19.89
C GLU A 14 -14.14 7.64 -18.66
N LEU A 15 -14.39 8.95 -18.85
CA LEU A 15 -14.51 9.89 -17.75
C LEU A 15 -15.65 9.54 -16.79
N ASN A 16 -16.80 9.10 -17.32
CA ASN A 16 -17.93 8.65 -16.49
C ASN A 16 -17.59 7.40 -15.67
N MET A 17 -16.84 6.46 -16.25
CA MET A 17 -16.37 5.27 -15.55
C MET A 17 -15.41 5.65 -14.42
N GLN A 18 -14.43 6.52 -14.70
CA GLN A 18 -13.50 7.02 -13.69
C GLN A 18 -14.23 7.75 -12.57
N LEU A 19 -15.19 8.62 -12.90
CA LEU A 19 -16.02 9.33 -11.93
C LEU A 19 -16.79 8.35 -11.04
N THR A 20 -17.42 7.33 -11.63
CA THR A 20 -18.17 6.30 -10.89
C THR A 20 -17.25 5.54 -9.94
N ASN A 21 -16.06 5.17 -10.40
CA ASN A 21 -15.07 4.47 -9.57
C ASN A 21 -14.62 5.34 -8.39
N ILE A 22 -14.27 6.61 -8.64
CA ILE A 22 -13.87 7.56 -7.59
C ILE A 22 -15.01 7.77 -6.59
N LEU A 23 -16.26 7.89 -7.05
CA LEU A 23 -17.42 8.02 -6.17
C LEU A 23 -17.60 6.77 -5.29
N SER A 24 -17.43 5.58 -5.85
CA SER A 24 -17.49 4.33 -5.08
C SER A 24 -16.39 4.27 -4.01
N GLN A 25 -15.16 4.67 -4.34
CA GLN A 25 -14.05 4.73 -3.38
C GLN A 25 -14.32 5.74 -2.27
N LEU A 26 -14.80 6.93 -2.63
CA LEU A 26 -15.19 7.96 -1.66
C LEU A 26 -16.28 7.45 -0.72
N GLU A 27 -17.28 6.73 -1.23
CA GLU A 27 -18.34 6.17 -0.40
C GLU A 27 -17.81 5.10 0.56
N SER A 28 -16.90 4.22 0.10
CA SER A 28 -16.27 3.23 0.99
C SER A 28 -15.41 3.88 2.08
N GLU A 29 -14.65 4.92 1.73
CA GLU A 29 -13.83 5.68 2.69
C GLU A 29 -14.72 6.39 3.72
N LYS A 30 -15.85 6.96 3.27
CA LYS A 30 -16.84 7.56 4.16
C LYS A 30 -17.42 6.53 5.15
N LYS A 31 -17.80 5.35 4.66
CA LYS A 31 -18.30 4.25 5.52
C LYS A 31 -17.23 3.80 6.51
N CYS A 32 -15.97 3.65 6.07
CA CYS A 32 -14.85 3.34 6.95
C CYS A 32 -14.68 4.40 8.05
N GLY A 33 -14.73 5.68 7.69
CA GLY A 33 -14.66 6.79 8.64
C GLY A 33 -15.83 6.81 9.65
N GLU A 34 -17.04 6.47 9.21
CA GLU A 34 -18.21 6.35 10.09
C GLU A 34 -18.03 5.20 11.10
N GLU A 35 -17.59 4.03 10.65
CA GLU A 35 -17.29 2.89 11.53
C GLU A 35 -16.16 3.19 12.51
N LEU A 36 -15.06 3.81 12.05
CA LEU A 36 -13.98 4.24 12.92
C LEU A 36 -14.47 5.23 13.99
N SER A 37 -15.36 6.15 13.61
CA SER A 37 -15.95 7.06 14.60
C SER A 37 -16.87 6.35 15.58
N LYS A 38 -17.56 5.26 15.20
CA LYS A 38 -18.36 4.45 16.13
C LYS A 38 -17.45 3.73 17.12
N ILE A 39 -16.38 3.10 16.61
CA ILE A 39 -15.37 2.42 17.45
C ILE A 39 -14.79 3.39 18.46
N ARG A 40 -14.33 4.57 18.02
CA ARG A 40 -13.79 5.62 18.90
C ARG A 40 -14.78 6.08 19.97
N LYS A 41 -16.07 6.20 19.62
CA LYS A 41 -17.10 6.59 20.60
C LYS A 41 -17.39 5.46 21.60
N ALA A 42 -17.31 4.21 21.16
CA ALA A 42 -17.50 3.05 22.01
C ALA A 42 -16.29 2.81 22.94
N SER A 43 -15.07 3.11 22.48
CA SER A 43 -13.85 3.04 23.26
C SER A 43 -13.70 4.18 24.27
N GLN A 44 -14.36 5.32 23.99
CA GLN A 44 -14.43 6.48 24.87
C GLN A 44 -15.11 6.09 26.19
N GLY A 45 -14.28 5.85 27.21
CA GLY A 45 -14.71 5.44 28.56
C GLY A 45 -14.32 4.01 28.96
N THR A 46 -13.96 3.15 28.00
CA THR A 46 -13.40 1.81 28.29
C THR A 46 -11.86 1.80 28.19
N CYS A 47 -11.30 2.62 27.29
CA CYS A 47 -9.86 2.70 27.07
C CYS A 47 -9.29 3.92 27.81
N TRP A 48 -8.62 3.68 28.94
CA TRP A 48 -8.04 4.76 29.75
C TRP A 48 -7.01 5.59 28.99
N TRP A 49 -6.26 5.00 28.05
CA TRP A 49 -5.22 5.67 27.24
C TRP A 49 -5.77 6.64 26.19
N GLU A 50 -7.07 6.64 25.91
CA GLU A 50 -7.74 7.64 25.04
C GLU A 50 -8.10 8.93 25.80
N THR A 51 -7.88 8.94 27.12
CA THR A 51 -8.09 10.10 27.97
C THR A 51 -7.07 11.20 27.62
N PRO A 52 -7.48 12.48 27.61
CA PRO A 52 -6.55 13.60 27.41
C PRO A 52 -5.30 13.49 28.29
N PHE A 53 -4.13 13.82 27.74
CA PHE A 53 -2.83 13.66 28.42
C PHE A 53 -2.77 14.30 29.81
N ASN A 54 -3.49 15.41 30.01
CA ASN A 54 -3.53 16.18 31.26
C ASN A 54 -4.43 15.57 32.34
N LYS A 55 -5.16 14.49 32.02
CA LYS A 55 -6.05 13.76 32.91
C LYS A 55 -5.53 12.36 33.23
N LEU A 56 -4.44 11.92 32.60
CA LEU A 56 -3.76 10.67 32.90
C LEU A 56 -2.85 10.82 34.13
N ARG A 57 -2.76 9.77 34.94
CA ARG A 57 -1.79 9.72 36.04
C ARG A 57 -0.38 9.52 35.51
N LEU A 58 0.63 9.87 36.31
CA LEU A 58 2.03 9.76 35.88
C LEU A 58 2.39 8.31 35.51
N GLU A 59 1.92 7.35 36.30
CA GLU A 59 2.18 5.92 36.10
C GLU A 59 1.53 5.41 34.80
N GLU A 60 0.32 5.88 34.49
CA GLU A 60 -0.39 5.56 33.24
C GLU A 60 0.35 6.13 32.03
N LEU A 61 0.89 7.34 32.17
CA LEU A 61 1.64 8.01 31.11
C LEU A 61 2.99 7.31 30.83
N GLU A 62 3.66 6.85 31.88
CA GLU A 62 4.89 6.06 31.77
C GLU A 62 4.63 4.70 31.10
N GLN A 63 3.58 4.00 31.50
CA GLN A 63 3.15 2.75 30.85
C GLN A 63 2.80 2.98 29.37
N LEU A 64 2.09 4.06 29.06
CA LEU A 64 1.74 4.40 27.68
C LEU A 64 2.99 4.70 26.85
N LYS A 65 3.96 5.43 27.41
CA LYS A 65 5.25 5.71 26.76
C LYS A 65 6.00 4.42 26.45
N GLU A 66 6.13 3.52 27.41
CA GLU A 66 6.80 2.23 27.21
C GLU A 66 6.12 1.39 26.14
N ALA A 67 4.78 1.30 26.18
CA ALA A 67 4.01 0.58 25.17
C ALA A 67 4.18 1.17 23.77
N MET A 68 4.23 2.51 23.64
CA MET A 68 4.48 3.18 22.36
C MET A 68 5.89 2.94 21.82
N GLU A 69 6.92 2.98 22.68
CA GLU A 69 8.29 2.65 22.26
C GLU A 69 8.42 1.19 21.82
N GLU A 70 7.76 0.28 22.51
CA GLU A 70 7.73 -1.13 22.13
C GLU A 70 6.99 -1.36 20.81
N LEU A 71 5.85 -0.69 20.61
CA LEU A 71 5.13 -0.72 19.34
C LEU A 71 6.01 -0.22 18.19
N LYS A 72 6.74 0.89 18.38
CA LYS A 72 7.65 1.45 17.38
C LYS A 72 8.75 0.45 16.99
N LYS A 73 9.38 -0.21 17.97
CA LYS A 73 10.38 -1.27 17.69
C LYS A 73 9.78 -2.41 16.88
N ASN A 74 8.59 -2.87 17.27
CA ASN A 74 7.90 -3.97 16.59
C ASN A 74 7.57 -3.63 15.13
N LEU A 75 7.14 -2.40 14.84
CA LEU A 75 6.90 -1.93 13.47
C LEU A 75 8.18 -1.88 12.64
N ILE A 76 9.30 -1.39 13.20
CA ILE A 76 10.60 -1.37 12.52
C ILE A 76 11.02 -2.80 12.19
N ASN A 77 10.98 -3.71 13.16
CA ASN A 77 11.29 -5.12 12.97
C ASN A 77 10.40 -5.77 11.90
N GLN A 78 9.10 -5.43 11.87
CA GLN A 78 8.18 -5.94 10.86
C GLN A 78 8.51 -5.41 9.46
N ALA A 79 8.84 -4.12 9.34
CA ALA A 79 9.26 -3.53 8.07
C ALA A 79 10.56 -4.18 7.55
N GLU A 80 11.56 -4.37 8.42
CA GLU A 80 12.81 -5.05 8.08
C GLU A 80 12.55 -6.49 7.60
N ARG A 81 11.68 -7.23 8.30
CA ARG A 81 11.29 -8.59 7.90
C ARG A 81 10.65 -8.61 6.51
N LEU A 82 9.74 -7.67 6.21
CA LEU A 82 9.10 -7.60 4.90
C LEU A 82 10.11 -7.30 3.77
N ILE A 83 11.12 -6.47 4.03
CA ILE A 83 12.19 -6.18 3.05
C ILE A 83 13.04 -7.43 2.78
N VAL A 84 13.40 -8.17 3.83
CA VAL A 84 14.16 -9.43 3.71
C VAL A 84 13.33 -10.49 2.98
N GLU A 85 12.05 -10.63 3.31
CA GLU A 85 11.13 -11.57 2.64
C GLU A 85 10.95 -11.22 1.16
N ALA A 86 10.77 -9.95 0.82
CA ALA A 86 10.70 -9.49 -0.57
C ALA A 86 12.01 -9.78 -1.33
N SER A 87 13.17 -9.65 -0.68
CA SER A 87 14.48 -9.97 -1.26
C SER A 87 14.69 -11.48 -1.44
N ASN A 88 14.17 -12.31 -0.53
CA ASN A 88 14.24 -13.77 -0.62
C ASN A 88 13.26 -14.34 -1.66
N SER A 89 12.13 -13.67 -1.89
CA SER A 89 11.18 -14.01 -2.96
C SER A 89 11.74 -13.74 -4.37
N LEU A 90 12.83 -12.96 -4.48
CA LEU A 90 13.48 -12.62 -5.75
C LEU A 90 14.69 -13.53 -6.09
N GLN A 91 14.94 -14.60 -5.32
CA GLN A 91 15.99 -15.57 -5.67
C GLN A 91 15.57 -16.34 -6.94
N PRO A 92 16.35 -16.29 -8.04
CA PRO A 92 16.13 -17.19 -9.15
C PRO A 92 16.48 -18.59 -8.68
N VAL A 93 15.55 -19.54 -8.85
CA VAL A 93 15.84 -20.97 -8.76
C VAL A 93 16.86 -21.28 -9.86
N LEU A 94 18.15 -21.17 -9.54
CA LEU A 94 19.25 -21.64 -10.39
C LEU A 94 19.28 -23.17 -10.28
N GLY A 95 18.37 -23.80 -11.02
CA GLY A 95 18.44 -25.20 -11.38
C GLY A 95 19.56 -25.37 -12.41
N ALA A 96 20.62 -26.05 -12.00
CA ALA A 96 21.72 -26.46 -12.84
C ALA A 96 21.22 -27.26 -14.06
N SER A 97 21.57 -26.81 -15.27
CA SER A 97 21.74 -27.67 -16.44
C SER A 97 22.61 -26.97 -17.48
N SER A 98 23.70 -27.65 -17.81
CA SER A 98 24.74 -27.25 -18.76
C SER A 98 24.23 -27.29 -20.21
N SER A 99 24.28 -26.17 -20.93
CA SER A 99 24.48 -26.20 -22.39
C SER A 99 25.09 -24.90 -22.91
N ARG A 100 26.14 -25.06 -23.70
CA ARG A 100 27.00 -24.05 -24.34
C ARG A 100 26.22 -23.10 -25.25
N GLY A 101 26.59 -21.82 -25.25
CA GLY A 101 26.17 -20.85 -26.27
C GLY A 101 26.62 -19.43 -25.91
N ASN A 102 27.64 -18.94 -26.59
CA ASN A 102 28.36 -17.69 -26.35
C ASN A 102 27.66 -16.48 -27.00
N VAL A 103 27.36 -15.39 -26.28
CA VAL A 103 27.27 -14.01 -26.83
C VAL A 103 27.46 -12.94 -25.74
N GLY A 104 28.57 -12.20 -25.84
CA GLY A 104 28.77 -10.80 -25.43
C GLY A 104 28.42 -10.35 -24.02
N LEU A 105 29.41 -10.32 -23.12
CA LEU A 105 29.40 -9.47 -21.93
C LEU A 105 30.00 -8.11 -22.31
N ASP A 106 29.14 -7.12 -22.56
CA ASP A 106 29.53 -5.72 -22.42
C ASP A 106 29.12 -5.29 -21.00
N VAL A 107 30.12 -5.22 -20.12
CA VAL A 107 29.93 -4.78 -18.73
C VAL A 107 30.13 -3.28 -18.71
N ASP A 108 29.06 -2.51 -18.90
CA ASP A 108 29.06 -1.11 -18.49
C ASP A 108 28.62 -1.03 -17.02
N VAL A 109 29.61 -0.96 -16.13
CA VAL A 109 29.39 -0.58 -14.74
C VAL A 109 29.07 0.92 -14.72
N LYS A 110 27.79 1.25 -14.50
CA LYS A 110 27.40 2.57 -14.02
C LYS A 110 26.34 2.48 -12.93
N ILE A 111 26.79 2.63 -11.70
CA ILE A 111 25.98 2.90 -10.50
C ILE A 111 26.41 4.32 -10.01
N PRO A 112 25.58 5.20 -9.41
CA PRO A 112 24.16 5.12 -9.06
C PRO A 112 23.31 6.34 -9.52
N GLY A 113 21.99 6.15 -9.56
CA GLY A 113 21.00 7.23 -9.45
C GLY A 113 19.60 6.64 -9.38
N PRO A 114 18.73 7.04 -8.43
CA PRO A 114 17.34 6.61 -8.45
C PRO A 114 16.62 7.39 -9.55
N GLY A 115 16.78 6.92 -10.78
CA GLY A 115 16.04 7.38 -11.94
C GLY A 115 14.61 6.88 -11.83
N LEU A 116 13.69 7.74 -11.42
CA LEU A 116 12.25 7.53 -11.59
C LEU A 116 11.94 7.52 -13.08
N SER A 117 12.06 6.36 -13.70
CA SER A 117 11.56 6.10 -15.06
C SER A 117 10.05 5.86 -14.96
N MET A 118 9.27 6.92 -15.16
CA MET A 118 7.83 6.81 -15.41
C MET A 118 7.63 6.38 -16.86
N THR A 119 7.36 5.08 -17.06
CA THR A 119 6.74 4.63 -18.31
C THR A 119 5.22 4.80 -18.20
N PRO A 120 4.54 5.29 -19.25
CA PRO A 120 3.12 5.60 -19.18
C PRO A 120 2.33 4.33 -19.49
N HIS A 121 2.18 3.42 -18.53
CA HIS A 121 1.22 2.32 -18.68
C HIS A 121 0.55 1.95 -17.35
N GLY A 122 -0.77 2.19 -17.33
CA GLY A 122 -1.81 1.66 -16.43
C GLY A 122 -1.38 1.13 -15.07
N TYR A 123 -1.50 1.97 -14.03
CA TYR A 123 -1.51 1.50 -12.66
C TYR A 123 -2.84 0.79 -12.36
N SER A 124 -2.81 -0.54 -12.37
CA SER A 124 -3.86 -1.37 -11.78
C SER A 124 -3.40 -1.79 -10.39
N PHE A 125 -3.87 -1.08 -9.36
CA PHE A 125 -3.80 -1.57 -7.98
C PHE A 125 -4.88 -2.65 -7.83
N GLY A 126 -4.46 -3.91 -7.92
CA GLY A 126 -5.33 -5.06 -7.73
C GLY A 126 -5.68 -5.25 -6.26
N TYR A 127 -6.89 -4.84 -5.86
CA TYR A 127 -7.56 -5.36 -4.68
C TYR A 127 -8.71 -6.28 -5.12
N GLY A 128 -8.69 -7.52 -4.62
CA GLY A 128 -9.86 -8.39 -4.58
C GLY A 128 -9.97 -9.41 -5.71
N ARG A 129 -9.43 -10.61 -5.50
CA ARG A 129 -10.00 -11.83 -6.08
C ARG A 129 -11.28 -12.16 -5.30
N PRO A 130 -12.45 -12.31 -5.93
CA PRO A 130 -13.54 -13.04 -5.29
C PRO A 130 -13.28 -14.54 -5.45
N LEU A 131 -13.33 -15.27 -4.34
CA LEU A 131 -13.50 -16.72 -4.32
C LEU A 131 -14.88 -17.02 -4.91
N ILE A 132 -14.92 -17.86 -5.94
CA ILE A 132 -16.15 -18.41 -6.50
C ILE A 132 -16.35 -19.77 -5.81
N PHE A 133 -17.48 -19.95 -5.14
CA PHE A 133 -18.02 -21.26 -4.76
C PHE A 133 -18.83 -21.84 -5.92
#